data_AF-A0A554ME28-F1
#
_entry.id   AF-A0A554ME28-F1
#
_cell.length_a   1.000
_cell.length_b   1.000
_cell.length_c   1.000
_cell.angle_alpha   90.00
_cell.angle_beta   90.00
_cell.angle_gamma   90.00
#
_symmetry.space_group_name_H-M   'P 1'
#
loop_
_entity.id
_entity.type
_entity.pdbx_description
1 polymer ?
#
loop_
_entity_poly.entity_id
_entity_poly.type
_entity_poly.pdbx_seq_one_letter_code
_entity_poly.pdbx_strand_id
1 'polypeptide(L)' 'MKNFIMKNLMKMQLKKLPEDQREKAEKMIDENPELLMKIAQEIQEEVKKGRDQMTVAMEIAKKYESELKGIK' A
#
# COMPACT_ATOMS: atom_id res chain seq x y z
N MET A 1 -9.02 -12.53 11.02
CA MET A 1 -9.36 -12.98 9.65
C MET A 1 -9.30 -11.86 8.61
N LYS A 2 -9.91 -10.68 8.82
CA LYS A 2 -9.88 -9.55 7.85
C LYS A 2 -8.46 -9.11 7.44
N ASN A 3 -7.53 -8.98 8.40
CA ASN A 3 -6.15 -8.57 8.09
C ASN A 3 -5.41 -9.58 7.20
N PHE A 4 -5.71 -10.88 7.30
CA PHE A 4 -5.05 -11.91 6.50
C PHE A 4 -5.51 -11.89 5.03
N ILE A 5 -6.81 -11.66 4.79
CA ILE A 5 -7.37 -11.51 3.44
C ILE A 5 -6.79 -10.26 2.77
N MET A 6 -6.73 -9.14 3.49
CA MET A 6 -6.16 -7.90 2.99
C MET A 6 -4.66 -8.05 2.66
N LYS A 7 -3.88 -8.70 3.55
CA LYS A 7 -2.45 -8.98 3.37
C LYS A 7 -2.21 -9.85 2.13
N ASN A 8 -3.03 -10.88 1.92
CA ASN A 8 -2.94 -11.74 0.73
C ASN A 8 -3.30 -11.01 -0.56
N LEU A 9 -4.31 -10.14 -0.53
CA LEU A 9 -4.74 -9.38 -1.71
C LEU A 9 -3.66 -8.36 -2.12
N MET A 10 -3.05 -7.70 -1.12
CA MET A 10 -1.87 -6.85 -1.32
C MET A 10 -0.71 -7.67 -1.91
N LYS A 11 -0.32 -8.80 -1.30
CA LYS A 11 0.75 -9.68 -1.83
C LYS A 11 0.47 -10.13 -3.28
N MET A 12 -0.79 -10.36 -3.64
CA MET A 12 -1.16 -10.74 -5.00
C MET A 12 -1.00 -9.60 -6.01
N GLN A 13 -1.20 -8.34 -5.59
CA GLN A 13 -0.87 -7.16 -6.40
C GLN A 13 0.65 -6.93 -6.47
N LEU A 14 1.39 -7.21 -5.39
CA LEU A 14 2.85 -7.15 -5.38
C LEU A 14 3.49 -8.19 -6.32
N LYS A 15 2.83 -9.33 -6.56
CA LYS A 15 3.25 -10.31 -7.57
C LYS A 15 3.24 -9.78 -9.00
N LYS A 16 2.60 -8.63 -9.27
CA LYS A 16 2.65 -7.96 -10.59
C LYS A 16 3.79 -6.94 -10.68
N LEU A 17 4.41 -6.60 -9.56
CA LEU A 17 5.57 -5.72 -9.52
C LEU A 17 6.86 -6.51 -9.78
N PRO A 18 7.88 -5.87 -10.37
CA PRO A 18 9.21 -6.44 -10.51
C PRO A 18 9.80 -6.78 -9.12
N GLU A 19 10.73 -7.75 -9.08
CA GLU A 19 11.20 -8.37 -7.83
C GLU A 19 11.77 -7.37 -6.82
N ASP A 20 12.44 -6.34 -7.31
CA ASP A 20 13.00 -5.22 -6.53
C ASP A 20 11.93 -4.42 -5.76
N GLN A 21 10.78 -4.21 -6.39
CA GLN A 21 9.63 -3.54 -5.77
C GLN A 21 8.84 -4.48 -4.87
N ARG A 22 8.81 -5.77 -5.21
CA ARG A 22 8.11 -6.81 -4.45
C ARG A 22 8.73 -6.99 -3.06
N GLU A 23 10.06 -7.06 -2.99
CA GLU A 23 10.79 -7.24 -1.73
C GLU A 23 10.65 -6.03 -0.79
N LYS A 24 10.71 -4.80 -1.36
CA LYS A 24 10.43 -3.57 -0.60
C LYS A 24 9.01 -3.55 -0.05
N ALA A 25 8.02 -3.92 -0.86
CA ALA A 25 6.64 -3.91 -0.43
C ALA A 25 6.32 -5.02 0.59
N GLU A 26 6.96 -6.19 0.50
CA GLU A 26 6.87 -7.22 1.55
C GLU A 26 7.47 -6.73 2.87
N LYS A 27 8.64 -6.09 2.85
CA LYS A 27 9.21 -5.48 4.07
C LYS A 27 8.30 -4.42 4.66
N MET A 28 7.69 -3.56 3.84
CA MET A 28 6.73 -2.56 4.32
C MET A 28 5.49 -3.20 4.96
N ILE A 29 5.00 -4.30 4.37
CA ILE A 29 3.89 -5.09 4.92
C ILE A 29 4.23 -5.72 6.28
N ASP A 30 5.46 -6.19 6.44
CA ASP A 30 5.89 -6.85 7.67
C ASP A 30 6.32 -5.87 8.77
N GLU A 31 6.94 -4.74 8.41
CA GLU A 31 7.31 -3.69 9.38
C GLU A 31 6.12 -2.84 9.83
N ASN A 32 5.22 -2.47 8.91
CA ASN A 32 4.11 -1.59 9.28
C ASN A 32 2.80 -1.93 8.53
N PRO A 33 2.14 -3.05 8.89
CA PRO A 33 0.89 -3.46 8.28
C PRO A 33 -0.26 -2.45 8.53
N GLU A 34 -0.20 -1.69 9.64
CA GLU A 34 -1.20 -0.66 9.94
C GLU A 34 -1.11 0.53 8.99
N LEU A 35 0.12 0.94 8.65
CA LEU A 35 0.36 2.00 7.66
C LEU A 35 -0.24 1.65 6.30
N LEU A 36 -0.05 0.42 5.84
CA LEU A 36 -0.63 -0.04 4.57
C LEU A 36 -2.16 -0.14 4.62
N MET A 37 -2.71 -0.52 5.77
CA MET A 37 -4.16 -0.55 5.95
C MET A 37 -4.75 0.87 5.90
N LYS A 38 -4.07 1.85 6.52
CA LYS A 38 -4.42 3.27 6.39
C LYS A 38 -4.33 3.75 4.95
N ILE A 39 -3.20 3.50 4.26
CA ILE A 39 -3.01 3.85 2.84
C ILE A 39 -4.16 3.29 2.00
N ALA A 40 -4.49 2.00 2.14
CA ALA A 40 -5.54 1.36 1.37
C ALA A 40 -6.94 1.95 1.66
N GLN A 41 -7.24 2.26 2.92
CA GLN A 41 -8.49 2.92 3.30
C GLN A 41 -8.58 4.33 2.71
N GLU A 42 -7.51 5.10 2.83
CA GLU A 42 -7.42 6.49 2.37
C GLU A 42 -7.53 6.54 0.83
N ILE A 43 -6.89 5.60 0.11
CA ILE A 43 -7.08 5.43 -1.34
C ILE A 43 -8.54 5.11 -1.66
N GLN A 44 -9.17 4.15 -0.95
CA GLN A 44 -10.56 3.81 -1.20
C GLN A 44 -11.53 4.96 -0.93
N GLU A 45 -11.29 5.77 0.10
CA GLU A 45 -12.11 6.95 0.38
C GLU A 45 -11.99 8.00 -0.72
N GLU A 46 -10.79 8.30 -1.19
CA GLU A 46 -10.56 9.26 -2.26
C GLU A 46 -11.08 8.78 -3.61
N VAL A 47 -10.95 7.48 -3.92
CA VAL A 47 -11.57 6.89 -5.12
C VAL A 47 -13.08 6.93 -5.03
N LYS A 48 -13.68 6.69 -3.86
CA LYS A 48 -15.13 6.83 -3.64
C LYS A 48 -15.62 8.27 -3.81
N LYS A 49 -14.76 9.27 -3.58
CA LYS A 49 -15.05 10.69 -3.90
C LYS A 49 -15.02 10.98 -5.40
N GLY A 50 -14.75 9.99 -6.25
CA GLY A 50 -14.73 10.12 -7.70
C GLY A 50 -13.36 10.49 -8.28
N ARG A 51 -12.30 10.43 -7.48
CA ARG A 51 -10.93 10.69 -7.95
C ARG A 51 -10.36 9.44 -8.63
N ASP A 52 -9.46 9.67 -9.59
CA ASP A 52 -8.78 8.59 -10.30
C ASP A 52 -7.89 7.77 -9.35
N GLN A 53 -8.04 6.45 -9.39
CA GLN A 53 -7.35 5.53 -8.48
C GLN A 53 -5.83 5.60 -8.62
N MET A 54 -5.31 5.79 -9.84
CA MET A 54 -3.87 5.84 -10.06
C MET A 54 -3.28 7.13 -9.50
N THR A 55 -3.98 8.24 -9.70
CA THR A 55 -3.60 9.57 -9.17
C THR A 55 -3.60 9.56 -7.64
N VAL A 56 -4.69 9.07 -7.03
CA VAL A 56 -4.83 8.97 -5.57
C VAL A 56 -3.76 8.05 -4.99
N ALA A 57 -3.54 6.88 -5.60
CA ALA A 57 -2.52 5.95 -5.11
C ALA A 57 -1.13 6.58 -5.13
N MET A 58 -0.79 7.37 -6.16
CA MET A 58 0.49 8.05 -6.25
C MET A 58 0.62 9.20 -5.24
N GLU A 59 -0.43 10.01 -5.03
CA GLU A 59 -0.45 11.07 -4.01
C GLU A 59 -0.27 10.49 -2.60
N ILE A 60 -0.99 9.44 -2.28
CA ILE A 60 -0.96 8.81 -0.95
C ILE A 60 0.36 8.07 -0.75
N ALA A 61 0.84 7.33 -1.75
CA ALA A 61 2.17 6.73 -1.69
C ALA A 61 3.27 7.77 -1.47
N LYS A 62 3.17 8.95 -2.10
CA LYS A 62 4.11 10.06 -1.91
C LYS A 62 3.97 10.72 -0.54
N LYS A 63 2.75 10.86 -0.03
CA LYS A 63 2.46 11.36 1.33
C LYS A 63 3.11 10.47 2.40
N TYR A 64 2.98 9.16 2.24
CA TYR A 64 3.57 8.18 3.15
C TYR A 64 4.98 7.75 2.75
N GLU A 65 5.56 8.29 1.67
CA GLU A 65 6.90 7.94 1.18
C GLU A 65 7.97 8.12 2.26
N SER A 66 7.85 9.15 3.09
CA SER A 66 8.78 9.40 4.19
C SER A 66 8.66 8.35 5.30
N GLU A 67 7.45 7.89 5.61
CA GLU A 67 7.21 6.80 6.56
C GLU A 67 7.66 5.45 5.97
N LEU A 68 7.43 5.24 4.67
CA LEU A 68 7.86 4.05 3.92
C LEU A 68 9.38 3.99 3.72
N LYS A 69 10.06 5.14 3.64
CA LYS A 69 11.54 5.26 3.59
C LYS A 69 12.20 5.20 4.96
N GLY A 70 11.44 5.47 6.03
CA GLY A 70 11.91 5.40 7.42
C GLY A 70 11.97 3.98 7.98
N ILE A 71 11.36 3.02 7.27
CA ILE A 71 11.46 1.57 7.45
C ILE A 71 12.91 1.18 7.13
N LYS A 72 13.68 0.81 8.15
CA LYS A 72 15.15 0.73 8.13
C LYS A 72 15.63 -0.68 8.42
#